data_AF-A0A6L8U324-F1
#
_entry.id   AF-A0A6L8U324-F1
#
_cell.length_a   1.000
_cell.length_b   1.000
_cell.length_c   1.000
_cell.angle_alpha   90.00
_cell.angle_beta   90.00
_cell.angle_gamma   90.00
#
_symmetry.space_group_name_H-M   'P 1'
#
loop_
_entity.id
_entity.type
_entity.pdbx_description
1 polymer ?
#
loop_
_entity_poly.entity_id
_entity_poly.type
_entity_poly.pdbx_seq_one_letter_code
_entity_poly.pdbx_strand_id
1 'polypeptide(L)' 'MPRAEKVTIDADIVRMFSRQGFIDLFWEKLREARENNPQITHEEVFHCMNNRWKEVMGDFRFRSFESFRKSRDR' A
#
# COMPACT_ATOMS: atom_id res chain seq x y z
N MET A 1 32.33 -2.90 -2.84
CA MET A 1 31.46 -3.99 -2.39
C MET A 1 30.04 -3.44 -2.30
N PRO A 2 29.05 -3.92 -3.09
CA PRO A 2 27.66 -3.52 -2.86
C PRO A 2 27.21 -4.08 -1.50
N ARG A 3 26.76 -3.19 -0.60
CA ARG A 3 26.28 -3.54 0.73
C ARG A 3 24.86 -4.07 0.59
N ALA A 4 24.67 -5.38 0.76
CA ALA A 4 23.33 -5.94 0.88
C ALA A 4 22.77 -5.55 2.26
N GLU A 5 21.98 -4.49 2.32
CA GLU A 5 21.18 -4.19 3.51
C GLU A 5 20.00 -5.16 3.58
N LYS A 6 19.90 -5.91 4.68
CA LYS A 6 18.70 -6.68 4.98
C LYS A 6 17.58 -5.70 5.28
N VAL A 7 16.84 -5.30 4.26
CA VAL A 7 15.54 -4.65 4.46
C VAL A 7 14.63 -5.71 5.04
N THR A 8 14.21 -5.53 6.30
CA THR A 8 13.10 -6.32 6.85
C THR A 8 11.88 -5.99 6.00
N ILE A 9 11.55 -6.86 5.05
CA ILE A 9 10.34 -6.71 4.25
C ILE A 9 9.18 -6.95 5.21
N ASP A 10 8.53 -5.87 5.62
CA ASP A 10 7.34 -5.92 6.46
C ASP A 10 6.30 -6.87 5.82
N ALA A 11 5.61 -7.67 6.62
CA ALA A 11 4.55 -8.56 6.17
C ALA A 11 3.52 -7.82 5.30
N ASP A 12 3.27 -6.53 5.57
CA ASP A 12 2.46 -5.64 4.75
C ASP A 12 2.97 -5.54 3.31
N ILE A 13 4.28 -5.34 3.12
CA ILE A 13 4.90 -5.26 1.79
C ILE A 13 4.78 -6.59 1.04
N VAL A 14 4.93 -7.72 1.73
CA VAL A 14 4.75 -9.04 1.11
C VAL A 14 3.34 -9.19 0.53
N ARG A 15 2.31 -8.73 1.25
CA ARG A 15 0.91 -8.79 0.79
C ARG A 15 0.67 -7.90 -0.43
N MET A 16 1.36 -6.76 -0.52
CA MET A 16 1.24 -5.80 -1.63
C MET A 16 1.75 -6.32 -2.99
N PHE A 17 2.52 -7.42 -3.02
CA PHE A 17 2.99 -8.00 -4.29
C PHE A 17 1.83 -8.45 -5.18
N SER A 18 0.82 -9.08 -4.61
CA SER A 18 -0.37 -9.49 -5.35
C SER A 18 -1.41 -8.37 -5.38
N ARG A 19 -2.17 -8.30 -6.48
CA ARG A 19 -3.27 -7.32 -6.61
C ARG A 19 -4.30 -7.50 -5.48
N GLN A 20 -4.74 -8.74 -5.24
CA GLN A 20 -5.73 -9.02 -4.20
C GLN A 20 -5.17 -8.71 -2.81
N GLY A 21 -3.93 -9.12 -2.52
CA GLY A 21 -3.30 -8.84 -1.23
C GLY A 21 -3.13 -7.35 -0.94
N PHE A 22 -2.86 -6.51 -1.96
CA PHE A 22 -2.87 -5.06 -1.80
C PHE A 22 -4.28 -4.54 -1.46
N ILE A 23 -5.32 -5.04 -2.13
CA ILE A 23 -6.71 -4.62 -1.90
C ILE A 23 -7.17 -5.03 -0.49
N ASP A 24 -6.88 -6.25 -0.05
CA ASP A 24 -7.26 -6.73 1.27
C ASP A 24 -6.58 -5.90 2.36
N LEU A 25 -5.27 -5.68 2.21
CA LEU A 25 -4.49 -4.85 3.13
C LEU A 25 -5.01 -3.40 3.15
N PHE A 26 -5.44 -2.87 2.00
CA PHE A 26 -6.00 -1.52 1.92
C PHE A 26 -7.26 -1.37 2.79
N TRP A 27 -8.16 -2.35 2.77
CA TRP A 27 -9.36 -2.29 3.59
C TRP A 27 -9.07 -2.45 5.08
N GLU A 28 -8.10 -3.29 5.43
CA GLU A 28 -7.63 -3.41 6.81
C GLU A 28 -7.03 -2.10 7.33
N LYS A 29 -6.09 -1.50 6.59
CA LYS A 29 -5.47 -0.22 6.95
C LYS A 29 -6.45 0.93 7.00
N LEU A 30 -7.44 0.94 6.11
CA LEU A 30 -8.52 1.92 6.16
C LEU A 30 -9.36 1.80 7.43
N ARG A 31 -9.71 0.57 7.82
CA ARG A 31 -10.47 0.32 9.06
C ARG A 31 -9.66 0.76 10.27
N GLU A 32 -8.41 0.32 10.38
CA GLU A 32 -7.48 0.71 11.46
C GLU A 32 -7.28 2.24 11.54
N ALA A 33 -7.11 2.90 10.39
CA ALA A 33 -6.94 4.35 10.36
C ALA A 33 -8.22 5.08 10.78
N ARG A 34 -9.40 4.56 10.43
CA ARG A 34 -10.69 5.16 10.82
C ARG A 34 -11.00 5.04 12.31
N GLU A 35 -10.41 4.08 13.01
CA GLU A 35 -10.52 4.00 14.48
C GLU A 35 -9.91 5.24 15.15
N ASN A 36 -8.87 5.83 14.54
CA ASN A 36 -8.16 6.99 15.07
C ASN A 36 -8.57 8.31 14.39
N ASN A 37 -8.84 8.27 13.09
CA ASN A 37 -9.31 9.41 12.31
C ASN A 37 -10.49 8.99 11.42
N PRO A 38 -11.74 9.16 11.89
CA PRO A 38 -12.93 8.79 11.14
C PRO A 38 -13.09 9.50 9.78
N GLN A 39 -12.41 10.64 9.59
CA GLN A 39 -12.48 11.44 8.37
C GLN A 39 -11.40 11.07 7.34
N ILE A 40 -10.52 10.11 7.65
CA ILE A 40 -9.48 9.70 6.70
C ILE A 40 -10.11 9.16 5.41
N THR A 41 -9.60 9.65 4.30
CA THR A 41 -10.08 9.30 2.97
C THR A 41 -9.44 8.02 2.46
N HIS A 42 -10.13 7.36 1.53
CA HIS A 42 -9.58 6.21 0.79
C HIS A 42 -8.27 6.57 0.07
N GLU A 43 -8.21 7.78 -0.48
CA GLU A 43 -7.05 8.23 -1.24
C GLU A 43 -5.82 8.43 -0.35
N GLU A 44 -5.99 9.00 0.85
CA GLU A 44 -4.89 9.16 1.82
C GLU A 44 -4.30 7.81 2.22
N VAL A 45 -5.13 6.82 2.57
CA VAL A 45 -4.67 5.47 2.93
C VAL A 45 -3.94 4.81 1.75
N PHE A 46 -4.49 4.94 0.54
CA PHE A 46 -3.84 4.46 -0.67
C PHE A 46 -2.45 5.08 -0.86
N HIS A 47 -2.32 6.40 -0.73
CA HIS A 47 -1.05 7.09 -0.90
C HIS A 47 -0.04 6.66 0.17
N CYS A 48 -0.46 6.49 1.43
CA CYS A 48 0.40 5.95 2.48
C CYS A 48 0.97 4.57 2.10
N MET A 49 0.13 3.65 1.65
CA MET A 49 0.57 2.31 1.22
C MET A 49 1.45 2.35 -0.03
N ASN A 50 1.08 3.14 -1.03
CA ASN A 50 1.80 3.22 -2.29
C ASN A 50 3.17 3.92 -2.15
N ASN A 51 3.27 4.90 -1.23
CA ASN A 51 4.53 5.51 -0.83
C ASN A 51 5.43 4.51 -0.10
N ARG A 52 4.87 3.74 0.84
CA ARG A 52 5.60 2.68 1.54
C ARG A 52 6.15 1.63 0.58
N TRP A 53 5.36 1.23 -0.42
CA TRP A 53 5.82 0.35 -1.48
C TRP A 53 6.98 0.98 -2.28
N LYS A 54 6.87 2.26 -2.66
CA LYS A 54 7.93 2.98 -3.38
C LYS A 54 9.23 3.07 -2.58
N GLU A 55 9.16 3.28 -1.28
CA GLU A 55 10.34 3.32 -0.42
C GLU A 55 11.11 2.00 -0.44
N VAL A 56 10.40 0.86 -0.49
CA VAL A 56 11.01 -0.47 -0.47
C VAL A 56 11.41 -0.96 -1.87
N MET A 57 10.59 -0.69 -2.88
CA MET A 57 10.75 -1.24 -4.24
C MET A 57 11.36 -0.26 -5.24
N GLY A 58 11.50 1.02 -4.88
CA GLY A 58 12.03 2.07 -5.74
C GLY A 58 11.05 2.64 -6.78
N ASP A 59 9.85 2.07 -6.90
CA ASP A 59 8.79 2.54 -7.82
C ASP A 59 7.40 2.32 -7.22
N PHE A 60 6.38 2.99 -7.74
CA PHE A 60 4.99 2.88 -7.27
C PHE A 60 4.31 1.60 -7.74
N ARG A 61 3.48 1.00 -6.87
CA ARG A 61 2.69 -0.19 -7.23
C ARG A 61 1.58 0.14 -8.23
N PHE A 62 0.94 1.29 -8.00
CA PHE A 62 -0.10 1.86 -8.86
C PHE A 62 0.27 3.29 -9.24
N ARG A 63 -0.05 3.70 -10.46
CA ARG A 63 0.27 5.04 -10.99
C ARG A 63 -0.51 6.16 -10.29
N SER A 64 -1.72 5.87 -9.83
CA SER A 64 -2.62 6.83 -9.17
C SER A 64 -3.71 6.10 -8.41
N PHE A 65 -4.40 6.82 -7.52
CA PHE A 65 -5.56 6.30 -6.81
C PHE A 65 -6.67 5.85 -7.78
N GLU A 66 -6.90 6.59 -8.87
CA GLU A 66 -7.89 6.22 -9.88
C GLU A 66 -7.53 4.91 -10.61
N SER A 67 -6.24 4.67 -10.87
CA SER A 67 -5.79 3.39 -11.43
C SER A 67 -6.02 2.23 -10.47
N PHE A 68 -5.80 2.45 -9.17
CA PHE A 68 -6.08 1.46 -8.14
C PHE A 68 -7.58 1.18 -8.04
N ARG A 69 -8.41 2.24 -8.00
CA ARG A 69 -9.88 2.13 -7.93
C ARG A 69 -10.45 1.33 -9.10
N LYS A 70 -10.03 1.62 -10.34
CA LYS A 70 -10.42 0.84 -11.53
C LYS A 70 -9.96 -0.62 -11.45
N SER A 71 -8.79 -0.87 -10.87
CA SER A 71 -8.29 -2.23 -10.64
C SER A 71 -9.10 -2.96 -9.56
N ARG A 72 -9.56 -2.28 -8.52
CA ARG A 72 -10.35 -2.88 -7.44
C ARG A 72 -11.76 -3.24 -7.88
N ASP A 73 -12.38 -2.38 -8.69
CA ASP A 73 -13.79 -2.52 -9.12
C ASP A 73 -13.97 -3.47 -10.32
N ARG A 74 -12.89 -4.13 -10.79
CA ARG A 74 -12.88 -5.12 -11.89
C ARG A 74 -12.78 -6.55 -11.36
#